data_AF-A0A450W101-F1
#
_entry.id   AF-A0A450W101-F1
#
_cell.length_a   1.000
_cell.length_b   1.000
_cell.length_c   1.000
_cell.angle_alpha   90.00
_cell.angle_beta   90.00
_cell.angle_gamma   90.00
#
_symmetry.space_group_name_H-M   'P 1'
#
loop_
_entity.id
_entity.type
_entity.pdbx_description
1 polymer ?
#
loop_
_entity_poly.entity_id
_entity_poly.type
_entity_poly.pdbx_seq_one_letter_code
_entity_poly.pdbx_strand_id
1 'polypeptide(L)'
;MGMPLANERFADEQLEQLGEYVRAHLGDWMSDWLTESSLAKPPVVYEIELRERMVRLEEELKNQRDLMKQGFDLMERRFQAVDKRFEDANKRFESVDKHFEDANKRFEAMDKHFENVNRRFESVDKYFENVNKRFEDVNNRFEDVNKRFEDVNNRFEDMNKRFEAMDKRFDTLTQRVDKFMIWSFGTTMGAALMVIAVLKIWI
;
A
#
# COMPACT_ATOMS: atom_id res chain seq x y z
N MET A 1 88.10 60.09 -29.34
CA MET A 1 87.77 60.67 -30.66
C MET A 1 87.36 59.52 -31.57
N GLY A 2 86.09 59.14 -31.55
CA GLY A 2 85.55 58.11 -32.44
C GLY A 2 85.05 58.79 -33.71
N MET A 3 85.60 58.42 -34.86
CA MET A 3 85.13 58.91 -36.16
C MET A 3 83.72 58.33 -36.40
N PRO A 4 82.71 59.15 -36.75
CA PRO A 4 81.39 58.63 -37.10
C PRO A 4 81.52 57.79 -38.37
N LEU A 5 80.93 56.59 -38.32
CA LEU A 5 80.94 55.63 -39.41
C LEU A 5 80.25 56.26 -40.62
N ALA A 6 80.80 56.08 -41.83
CA ALA A 6 80.32 56.70 -43.07
C ALA A 6 78.81 56.49 -43.36
N ASN A 7 78.20 55.52 -42.69
CA ASN A 7 76.78 55.20 -42.76
C ASN A 7 75.86 56.23 -42.07
N GLU A 8 76.33 56.91 -41.01
CA GLU A 8 75.54 57.93 -40.31
C GLU A 8 75.48 59.24 -41.12
N ARG A 9 76.59 59.64 -41.75
CA ARG A 9 76.62 60.82 -42.64
C ARG A 9 75.70 60.67 -43.84
N PHE A 10 75.63 59.46 -44.41
CA PHE A 10 74.75 59.17 -45.53
C PHE A 10 73.26 59.27 -45.15
N ALA A 11 72.89 58.85 -43.94
CA ALA A 11 71.52 58.96 -43.44
C ALA A 11 71.12 60.42 -43.19
N ASP A 12 72.00 61.23 -42.61
CA ASP A 12 71.73 62.65 -42.36
C ASP A 12 71.56 63.45 -43.66
N GLU A 13 72.39 63.16 -44.67
CA GLU A 13 72.33 63.82 -45.99
C GLU A 13 71.05 63.45 -46.76
N GLN A 14 70.55 62.21 -46.61
CA GLN A 14 69.27 61.78 -47.17
C GLN A 14 68.08 62.42 -46.46
N LEU A 15 68.15 62.59 -45.13
CA LEU A 15 67.11 63.26 -44.35
C LEU A 15 67.03 64.75 -44.67
N GLU A 16 68.17 65.40 -44.91
CA GLU A 16 68.23 66.81 -45.30
C GLU A 16 67.65 67.02 -46.72
N GLN A 17 68.01 66.16 -47.67
CA GLN A 17 67.44 66.17 -49.02
C GLN A 17 65.93 65.91 -49.02
N LEU A 18 65.46 64.97 -48.19
CA LEU A 18 64.03 64.70 -48.02
C LEU A 18 63.33 65.92 -47.40
N GLY A 19 63.95 66.55 -46.41
CA GLY A 19 63.44 67.76 -45.76
C GLY A 19 63.31 68.94 -46.71
N GLU A 20 64.32 69.18 -47.56
CA GLU A 20 64.26 70.20 -48.61
C GLU A 20 63.21 69.88 -49.67
N TYR A 21 63.14 68.62 -50.13
CA TYR A 21 62.14 68.19 -51.12
C TYR A 21 60.71 68.38 -50.61
N VAL A 22 60.44 67.93 -49.37
CA VAL A 22 59.15 68.12 -48.72
C VAL A 22 58.87 69.61 -48.57
N ARG A 23 59.82 70.43 -48.09
CA ARG A 23 59.59 71.87 -47.90
C ARG A 23 59.32 72.61 -49.22
N ALA A 24 59.96 72.20 -50.31
CA ALA A 24 59.75 72.76 -51.65
C ALA A 24 58.39 72.37 -52.24
N HIS A 25 57.91 71.15 -52.01
CA HIS A 25 56.65 70.66 -52.57
C HIS A 25 55.44 70.79 -51.63
N LEU A 26 55.62 71.03 -50.33
CA LEU A 26 54.54 71.16 -49.35
C LEU A 26 53.60 72.32 -49.70
N GLY A 27 54.16 73.42 -50.23
CA GLY A 27 53.37 74.57 -50.67
C GLY A 27 52.41 74.20 -51.79
N ASP A 28 52.91 73.48 -52.80
CA ASP A 28 52.13 73.03 -53.94
C ASP A 28 51.11 71.96 -53.52
N TRP A 29 51.51 70.99 -52.70
CA TRP A 29 50.60 69.97 -52.15
C TRP A 29 49.51 70.56 -51.28
N MET A 30 49.81 71.56 -50.44
CA MET A 30 48.79 72.26 -49.68
C MET A 30 47.92 73.13 -50.57
N SER A 31 48.47 73.74 -51.63
CA SER A 31 47.67 74.52 -52.56
C SER A 31 46.70 73.63 -53.34
N ASP A 32 47.16 72.47 -53.83
CA ASP A 32 46.33 71.49 -54.52
C ASP A 32 45.28 70.91 -53.58
N TRP A 33 45.66 70.56 -52.35
CA TRP A 33 44.74 70.06 -51.34
C TRP A 33 43.69 71.10 -50.91
N LEU A 34 44.07 72.37 -50.75
CA LEU A 34 43.12 73.45 -50.45
C LEU A 34 42.24 73.79 -51.65
N THR A 35 42.73 73.62 -52.88
CA THR A 35 41.95 73.85 -54.10
C THR A 35 40.95 72.72 -54.34
N GLU A 36 41.33 71.45 -54.10
CA GLU A 36 40.42 70.29 -54.10
C GLU A 36 39.39 70.36 -52.96
N SER A 37 39.82 70.78 -51.77
CA SER A 37 38.95 70.88 -50.59
C SER A 37 38.00 72.09 -50.65
N SER A 38 38.44 73.23 -51.20
CA SER A 38 37.58 74.41 -51.37
C SER A 38 36.57 74.29 -52.52
N LEU A 39 36.78 73.36 -53.47
CA LEU A 39 35.81 72.97 -54.49
C LEU A 39 34.86 71.85 -54.02
N ALA A 40 34.98 71.39 -52.77
CA ALA A 40 34.07 70.42 -52.17
C ALA A 40 32.87 71.12 -51.49
N LYS A 41 31.80 71.32 -52.28
CA LYS A 41 30.41 71.68 -51.90
C LYS A 41 30.22 72.91 -50.97
N PRO A 42 29.36 73.89 -51.33
CA PRO A 42 29.17 75.11 -50.53
C PRO A 42 28.76 74.80 -49.07
N PRO A 43 29.12 75.64 -48.07
CA PRO A 43 28.91 75.40 -46.63
C PRO A 43 27.49 74.94 -46.24
N VAL A 44 26.48 75.43 -46.97
CA VAL A 44 25.06 75.07 -46.80
C VAL A 44 24.80 73.57 -47.03
N VAL A 45 25.59 72.92 -47.89
CA VAL A 45 25.43 71.50 -48.22
C VAL A 45 25.86 70.60 -47.05
N TYR A 46 26.86 71.01 -46.27
CA TYR A 46 27.27 70.30 -45.05
C TYR A 46 26.19 70.38 -43.96
N GLU A 47 25.58 71.54 -43.78
CA GLU A 47 24.48 71.71 -42.82
C GLU A 47 23.24 70.89 -43.21
N ILE A 48 22.93 70.78 -44.51
CA ILE A 48 21.85 69.94 -45.02
C ILE A 48 22.16 68.46 -44.74
N GLU A 49 23.37 67.99 -45.04
CA GLU A 49 23.75 66.59 -44.84
C GLU A 49 23.75 66.19 -43.36
N LEU A 50 24.20 67.07 -42.47
CA LEU A 50 24.15 66.85 -41.02
C LEU A 50 22.72 66.80 -40.48
N ARG A 51 21.83 67.67 -40.98
CA ARG A 51 20.39 67.63 -40.65
C ARG A 51 19.74 66.35 -41.13
N GLU A 52 20.06 65.88 -42.33
CA GLU A 52 19.56 64.59 -42.83
C GLU A 52 20.03 63.41 -41.97
N ARG A 53 21.30 63.39 -41.56
CA ARG A 53 21.82 62.34 -40.66
C ARG A 53 21.16 62.40 -39.28
N MET A 54 20.92 63.61 -38.76
CA MET A 54 20.23 63.81 -37.48
C MET A 54 18.78 63.31 -37.54
N VAL A 55 18.04 63.64 -38.60
CA VAL A 55 16.66 63.15 -38.81
C VAL A 55 16.62 61.62 -38.90
N ARG A 56 17.56 60.99 -39.64
CA ARG A 56 17.65 59.52 -39.71
C ARG A 56 17.95 58.88 -38.35
N LEU A 57 18.86 59.48 -37.57
CA LEU A 57 19.18 59.00 -36.22
C LEU A 57 17.99 59.15 -35.26
N GLU A 58 17.25 60.26 -35.31
CA GLU A 58 16.03 60.45 -34.52
C GLU A 58 14.96 59.43 -34.89
N GLU A 59 14.80 59.15 -36.18
CA GLU A 59 13.87 58.14 -36.67
C GLU A 59 14.28 56.73 -36.25
N GLU A 60 15.57 56.40 -36.30
CA GLU A 60 16.10 55.11 -35.82
C GLU A 60 15.93 54.95 -34.29
N LEU A 61 16.21 56.00 -33.51
CA LEU A 61 15.98 56.00 -32.06
C LEU A 61 14.49 55.85 -31.72
N LYS A 62 13.61 56.50 -32.49
CA LYS A 62 12.16 56.34 -32.33
C LYS A 62 11.73 54.91 -32.64
N ASN A 63 12.23 54.33 -33.73
CA ASN A 63 11.97 52.94 -34.10
C ASN A 63 12.47 51.97 -33.03
N GLN A 64 13.68 52.16 -32.50
CA GLN A 64 14.21 51.36 -31.39
C GLN A 64 13.35 51.47 -30.13
N ARG A 65 12.91 52.68 -29.78
CA ARG A 65 12.02 52.90 -28.63
C ARG A 65 10.68 52.17 -28.81
N ASP A 66 10.11 52.20 -30.00
CA ASP A 66 8.83 51.54 -30.27
C ASP A 66 8.97 50.01 -30.30
N LEU A 67 10.06 49.47 -30.85
CA LEU A 67 10.39 48.04 -30.72
C LEU A 67 10.59 47.62 -29.27
N MET A 68 11.26 48.46 -28.47
CA MET A 68 11.47 48.21 -27.04
C MET A 68 10.15 48.19 -26.27
N LYS A 69 9.23 49.12 -26.53
CA LYS A 69 7.88 49.11 -25.95
C LYS A 69 7.12 47.83 -26.30
N GLN A 70 7.13 47.43 -27.57
CA GLN A 70 6.50 46.18 -28.00
C GLN A 70 7.12 44.95 -27.30
N GLY A 71 8.43 44.96 -27.12
CA GLY A 71 9.15 43.94 -26.35
C GLY A 71 8.69 43.88 -24.89
N PHE A 72 8.55 45.03 -24.24
CA PHE A 72 8.02 45.12 -22.87
C PHE A 72 6.55 44.68 -22.78
N ASP A 73 5.70 45.08 -23.72
CA ASP A 73 4.29 44.66 -23.74
C ASP A 73 4.16 43.13 -23.92
N LEU A 74 5.01 42.53 -24.77
CA LEU A 74 5.06 41.08 -24.94
C LEU A 74 5.57 40.38 -23.67
N MET A 75 6.58 40.96 -23.02
CA MET A 75 7.13 40.45 -21.78
C MET A 75 6.09 40.47 -20.65
N GLU A 76 5.38 41.59 -20.49
CA GLU A 76 4.29 41.75 -19.51
C GLU A 76 3.19 40.70 -19.72
N ARG A 77 2.76 40.49 -20.97
CA ARG A 77 1.78 39.43 -21.29
C ARG A 77 2.30 38.04 -20.96
N ARG A 78 3.60 37.77 -21.16
CA ARG A 78 4.22 36.49 -20.79
C ARG A 78 4.26 36.31 -19.28
N PHE A 79 4.60 37.35 -18.51
CA PHE A 79 4.58 37.30 -17.06
C PHE A 79 3.18 37.02 -16.53
N GLN A 80 2.16 37.74 -17.01
CA GLN A 80 0.77 37.47 -16.63
C GLN A 80 0.32 36.04 -16.95
N ALA A 81 0.77 35.48 -18.07
CA ALA A 81 0.49 34.09 -18.42
C ALA A 81 1.21 33.09 -17.50
N VAL A 82 2.42 33.41 -17.05
CA VAL A 82 3.18 32.61 -16.08
C VAL A 82 2.50 32.67 -14.70
N ASP A 83 2.08 33.84 -14.24
CA ASP A 83 1.39 34.00 -12.95
C ASP A 83 0.11 33.18 -12.90
N LYS A 84 -0.71 33.22 -13.96
CA LYS A 84 -1.90 32.37 -14.07
C LYS A 84 -1.57 30.88 -13.99
N ARG A 85 -0.48 30.44 -14.64
CA ARG A 85 -0.04 29.04 -14.56
C ARG A 85 0.41 28.66 -13.15
N PHE A 86 1.05 29.57 -12.42
CA PHE A 86 1.40 29.35 -11.02
C PHE A 86 0.18 29.25 -10.12
N GLU A 87 -0.81 30.13 -10.30
CA GLU A 87 -2.09 30.05 -9.57
C GLU A 87 -2.80 28.72 -9.83
N ASP A 88 -2.87 28.28 -11.09
CA ASP A 88 -3.46 27.00 -11.46
C ASP A 88 -2.68 25.81 -10.89
N ALA A 89 -1.34 25.89 -10.87
CA ALA A 89 -0.50 24.87 -10.25
C ALA A 89 -0.75 24.79 -8.73
N ASN A 90 -0.83 25.92 -8.04
CA ASN A 90 -1.13 25.98 -6.60
C ASN A 90 -2.48 25.34 -6.29
N LYS A 91 -3.53 25.66 -7.06
CA LYS A 91 -4.86 25.04 -6.89
C LYS A 91 -4.81 23.52 -7.08
N ARG A 92 -3.99 23.02 -8.02
CA ARG A 92 -3.80 21.58 -8.21
C ARG A 92 -3.09 20.95 -7.02
N PHE A 93 -2.06 21.60 -6.47
CA PHE A 93 -1.39 21.12 -5.27
C PHE A 93 -2.34 21.06 -4.07
N GLU A 94 -3.13 22.10 -3.82
CA GLU A 94 -4.15 22.09 -2.77
C GLU A 94 -5.17 20.95 -2.95
N SER A 95 -5.55 20.65 -4.19
CA SER A 95 -6.44 19.52 -4.48
C SER A 95 -5.77 18.16 -4.20
N VAL A 96 -4.49 18.03 -4.52
CA VAL A 96 -3.70 16.83 -4.25
C VAL A 96 -3.55 16.62 -2.74
N ASP A 97 -3.26 17.67 -1.98
CA ASP A 97 -3.14 17.60 -0.52
C ASP A 97 -4.44 17.12 0.12
N LYS A 98 -5.60 17.65 -0.31
CA LYS A 98 -6.92 17.17 0.15
C LYS A 98 -7.14 15.70 -0.17
N HIS A 99 -6.74 15.25 -1.36
CA HIS A 99 -6.83 13.83 -1.71
C HIS A 99 -5.95 12.95 -0.83
N PHE A 100 -4.76 13.41 -0.46
CA PHE A 100 -3.89 12.70 0.49
C PHE A 100 -4.49 12.65 1.89
N GLU A 101 -5.07 13.74 2.39
CA GLU A 101 -5.77 13.75 3.68
C GLU A 101 -6.93 12.75 3.72
N ASP A 102 -7.74 12.73 2.66
CA ASP A 102 -8.87 11.78 2.53
C ASP A 102 -8.39 10.33 2.43
N ALA A 103 -7.29 10.09 1.70
CA ALA A 103 -6.67 8.76 1.65
C ALA A 103 -6.18 8.33 3.04
N ASN A 104 -5.53 9.22 3.79
CA ASN A 104 -5.04 8.93 5.13
C ASN A 104 -6.19 8.57 6.09
N LYS A 105 -7.29 9.34 6.07
CA LYS A 105 -8.50 9.01 6.86
C LYS A 105 -9.08 7.64 6.51
N ARG A 106 -9.05 7.23 5.24
CA ARG A 106 -9.50 5.90 4.81
C ARG A 106 -8.57 4.80 5.33
N PHE A 107 -7.26 5.01 5.31
CA PHE A 107 -6.30 4.08 5.88
C PHE A 107 -6.53 3.91 7.39
N GLU A 108 -6.67 5.00 8.15
CA GLU A 108 -6.98 4.93 9.58
C GLU A 108 -8.30 4.19 9.88
N ALA A 109 -9.33 4.39 9.05
CA ALA A 109 -10.60 3.68 9.19
C ALA A 109 -10.45 2.17 8.90
N MET A 110 -9.61 1.83 7.91
CA MET A 110 -9.30 0.44 7.55
C MET A 110 -8.50 -0.25 8.66
N ASP A 111 -7.53 0.41 9.27
CA ASP A 111 -6.77 -0.12 10.41
C ASP A 111 -7.70 -0.45 11.58
N LYS A 112 -8.58 0.48 11.96
CA LYS A 112 -9.59 0.24 13.01
C LYS A 112 -10.54 -0.92 12.66
N HIS A 113 -10.87 -1.07 11.38
CA HIS A 113 -11.68 -2.20 10.92
C HIS A 113 -10.93 -3.53 11.10
N PHE A 114 -9.67 -3.59 10.70
CA PHE A 114 -8.83 -4.77 10.88
C PHE A 114 -8.63 -5.14 12.36
N GLU A 115 -8.44 -4.16 13.25
CA GLU A 115 -8.38 -4.41 14.70
C GLU A 115 -9.68 -5.02 15.25
N ASN A 116 -10.85 -4.58 14.75
CA ASN A 116 -12.14 -5.16 15.13
C ASN A 116 -12.28 -6.59 14.61
N VAL A 117 -11.90 -6.83 13.35
CA VAL A 117 -11.88 -8.17 12.76
C VAL A 117 -10.98 -9.10 13.57
N ASN A 118 -9.78 -8.67 13.96
CA ASN A 118 -8.86 -9.48 14.78
C ASN A 118 -9.48 -9.85 16.14
N ARG A 119 -10.10 -8.89 16.84
CA ARG A 119 -10.81 -9.16 18.10
C ARG A 119 -11.95 -10.14 17.94
N ARG A 120 -12.67 -10.11 16.80
CA ARG A 120 -13.72 -11.10 16.50
C ARG A 120 -13.13 -12.49 16.31
N PHE A 121 -12.02 -12.62 15.58
CA PHE A 121 -11.34 -13.90 15.42
C PHE A 121 -10.87 -14.47 16.76
N GLU A 122 -10.24 -13.66 17.62
CA GLU A 122 -9.85 -14.09 18.98
C GLU A 122 -11.04 -14.58 19.81
N SER A 123 -12.21 -13.94 19.66
CA SER A 123 -13.44 -14.37 20.34
C SER A 123 -13.97 -15.70 19.78
N VAL A 124 -13.85 -15.91 18.47
CA VAL A 124 -14.24 -17.17 17.81
C VAL A 124 -13.32 -18.30 18.25
N ASP A 125 -12.02 -18.07 18.33
CA ASP A 125 -11.05 -19.06 18.79
C ASP A 125 -11.36 -19.51 20.23
N LYS A 126 -11.60 -18.56 21.14
CA LYS A 126 -12.04 -18.87 22.52
C LYS A 126 -13.35 -19.65 22.58
N TYR A 127 -14.27 -19.36 21.67
CA TYR A 127 -15.52 -20.10 21.58
C TYR A 127 -15.27 -21.55 21.16
N PHE A 128 -14.44 -21.77 20.13
CA PHE A 128 -14.07 -23.12 19.68
C PHE A 128 -13.33 -23.91 20.76
N GLU A 129 -12.42 -23.28 21.52
CA GLU A 129 -11.76 -23.93 22.66
C GLU A 129 -12.79 -24.42 23.72
N ASN A 130 -13.81 -23.61 24.02
CA ASN A 130 -14.87 -23.99 24.95
C ASN A 130 -15.75 -25.12 24.40
N VAL A 131 -16.10 -25.07 23.11
CA VAL A 131 -16.84 -26.15 22.44
C VAL A 131 -16.05 -27.45 22.50
N ASN A 132 -14.74 -27.43 22.24
CA ASN A 132 -13.88 -28.61 22.33
C ASN A 132 -13.87 -29.20 23.75
N LYS A 133 -13.72 -28.37 24.78
CA LYS A 133 -13.79 -28.82 26.19
C LYS A 133 -15.14 -29.46 26.54
N ARG A 134 -16.24 -28.90 26.03
CA ARG A 134 -17.58 -29.49 26.22
C ARG A 134 -17.70 -30.84 25.52
N PHE A 135 -17.12 -30.98 24.33
CA PHE A 135 -17.12 -32.24 23.60
C PHE A 135 -16.32 -33.32 24.33
N GLU A 136 -15.16 -32.95 24.90
CA GLU A 136 -14.38 -33.84 25.78
C GLU A 136 -15.20 -34.29 27.02
N ASP A 137 -15.90 -33.36 27.70
CA ASP A 137 -16.77 -33.72 28.83
C ASP A 137 -17.91 -34.67 28.43
N VAL A 138 -18.53 -34.44 27.26
CA VAL A 138 -19.57 -35.32 26.74
C VAL A 138 -19.03 -36.72 26.43
N ASN A 139 -17.84 -36.81 25.83
CA ASN A 139 -17.20 -38.11 25.56
C ASN A 139 -16.92 -38.88 26.85
N ASN A 140 -16.36 -38.22 27.86
CA ASN A 140 -16.11 -38.82 29.17
C ASN A 140 -17.41 -39.35 29.82
N ARG A 141 -18.50 -38.58 29.75
CA ARG A 141 -19.81 -39.03 30.24
C ARG A 141 -20.34 -40.25 29.48
N PHE A 142 -20.13 -40.30 28.17
CA PHE A 142 -20.50 -41.45 27.36
C PHE A 142 -19.73 -42.70 27.76
N GLU A 143 -18.42 -42.58 28.02
CA GLU A 143 -17.61 -43.69 28.54
C GLU A 143 -18.14 -44.19 29.89
N ASP A 144 -18.48 -43.29 30.80
CA ASP A 144 -19.05 -43.65 32.11
C ASP A 144 -20.43 -44.33 31.99
N VAL A 145 -21.27 -43.86 31.06
CA VAL A 145 -22.56 -44.51 30.76
C VAL A 145 -22.35 -45.91 30.21
N ASN A 146 -21.39 -46.10 29.31
CA ASN A 146 -21.06 -47.42 28.76
C ASN A 146 -20.61 -48.38 29.86
N LYS A 147 -19.73 -47.96 30.77
CA LYS A 147 -19.31 -48.78 31.92
C LYS A 147 -20.49 -49.18 32.81
N ARG A 148 -21.41 -48.24 33.08
CA ARG A 148 -22.63 -48.55 33.86
C ARG A 148 -23.52 -49.55 33.13
N PHE A 149 -23.60 -49.49 31.81
CA PHE A 149 -24.38 -50.43 31.02
C PHE A 149 -23.77 -51.83 31.05
N GLU A 150 -22.44 -51.94 30.98
CA GLU A 150 -21.72 -53.20 31.19
C GLU A 150 -21.98 -53.79 32.58
N ASP A 151 -21.91 -52.97 33.63
CA ASP A 151 -22.22 -53.40 35.01
C ASP A 151 -23.67 -53.90 35.15
N VAL A 152 -24.63 -53.22 34.51
CA VAL A 152 -26.03 -53.63 34.50
C VAL A 152 -26.19 -54.97 33.77
N ASN A 153 -25.56 -55.15 32.61
CA ASN A 153 -25.58 -56.42 31.88
C ASN A 153 -25.03 -57.57 32.73
N ASN A 154 -23.89 -57.37 33.40
CA ASN A 154 -23.30 -58.36 34.31
C ASN A 154 -24.28 -58.75 35.44
N ARG A 155 -24.98 -57.77 36.03
CA ARG A 155 -26.01 -58.04 37.06
C ARG A 155 -27.20 -58.83 36.51
N PHE A 156 -27.63 -58.53 35.28
CA PHE A 156 -28.69 -59.30 34.62
C PHE A 156 -28.27 -60.76 34.38
N GLU A 157 -27.03 -61.00 33.94
CA GLU A 157 -26.50 -62.35 33.80
C GLU A 157 -26.48 -63.12 35.12
N ASP A 158 -26.05 -62.46 36.20
CA ASP A 158 -26.05 -63.05 37.54
C ASP A 158 -27.47 -63.34 38.05
N MET A 159 -28.43 -62.44 37.78
CA MET A 159 -29.85 -62.69 38.07
C MET A 159 -30.38 -63.89 37.30
N ASN A 160 -30.08 -64.01 36.00
CA ASN A 160 -30.50 -65.15 35.19
C ASN A 160 -29.96 -66.47 35.75
N LYS A 161 -28.68 -66.52 36.14
CA LYS A 161 -28.09 -67.71 36.80
C LYS A 161 -28.82 -68.07 38.11
N ARG A 162 -29.22 -67.06 38.90
CA ARG A 162 -29.99 -67.28 40.14
C ARG A 162 -31.40 -67.80 39.85
N PHE A 163 -32.07 -67.28 38.83
CA PHE A 163 -33.37 -67.78 38.39
C PHE A 163 -33.28 -69.23 37.93
N GLU A 164 -32.31 -69.58 37.07
CA GLU A 164 -32.08 -70.97 36.65
C GLU A 164 -31.83 -71.91 37.86
N ALA A 165 -31.06 -71.46 38.85
CA ALA A 165 -30.84 -72.23 40.07
C ALA A 165 -32.11 -72.38 40.92
N MET A 166 -32.98 -71.37 40.92
CA MET A 166 -34.27 -71.41 41.61
C MET A 166 -35.24 -72.37 40.91
N ASP A 167 -35.32 -72.34 39.59
CA ASP A 167 -36.13 -73.26 38.79
C ASP A 167 -35.75 -74.72 39.06
N LYS A 168 -34.45 -75.04 39.06
CA LYS A 168 -33.96 -76.39 39.41
C LYS A 168 -34.36 -76.83 40.84
N ARG A 169 -34.38 -75.89 41.79
CA ARG A 169 -34.83 -76.17 43.17
C ARG A 169 -36.35 -76.41 43.21
N PHE A 170 -37.13 -75.62 42.47
CA PHE A 170 -38.56 -75.83 42.33
C PHE A 170 -38.86 -77.20 41.69
N ASP A 171 -38.19 -77.57 40.61
CA ASP A 171 -38.34 -78.91 39.99
C ASP A 171 -38.07 -80.03 41.00
N THR A 172 -37.01 -79.89 41.80
CA THR A 172 -36.67 -80.85 42.84
C THR A 172 -37.74 -80.92 43.95
N LEU A 173 -38.29 -79.79 44.35
CA LEU A 173 -39.38 -79.72 45.34
C LEU A 173 -40.65 -80.36 44.78
N THR A 174 -41.04 -80.04 43.55
CA THR A 174 -42.20 -80.63 42.86
C THR A 174 -42.07 -82.14 42.80
N GLN A 175 -40.91 -82.68 42.40
CA GLN A 175 -40.65 -84.12 42.41
C GLN A 175 -40.78 -84.77 43.81
N ARG A 176 -40.35 -84.08 44.86
CA ARG A 176 -40.50 -84.58 46.25
C ARG A 176 -41.97 -84.57 46.69
N VAL A 177 -42.70 -83.51 46.37
CA VAL A 177 -44.14 -83.39 46.65
C VAL A 177 -44.91 -84.47 45.90
N ASP A 178 -44.61 -84.72 44.63
CA ASP A 178 -45.25 -85.78 43.84
C ASP A 178 -45.00 -87.16 44.44
N LYS A 179 -43.75 -87.47 44.82
CA LYS A 179 -43.42 -88.74 45.49
C LYS A 179 -44.14 -88.88 46.83
N PHE A 180 -44.19 -87.82 47.63
CA PHE A 180 -44.91 -87.81 48.90
C PHE A 180 -46.42 -88.01 48.70
N MET A 181 -46.99 -87.37 47.67
CA MET A 181 -48.38 -87.52 47.29
C MET A 181 -48.69 -88.98 46.94
N ILE A 182 -47.91 -89.60 46.04
CA ILE A 182 -48.06 -91.02 45.67
C ILE A 182 -47.98 -91.93 46.91
N TRP A 183 -47.00 -91.71 47.79
CA TRP A 183 -46.82 -92.53 48.98
C TRP A 183 -47.97 -92.39 49.99
N SER A 184 -48.40 -91.15 50.27
CA SER A 184 -49.51 -90.88 51.20
C SER A 184 -50.85 -91.40 50.68
N PHE A 185 -51.12 -91.33 49.38
CA PHE A 185 -52.27 -92.01 48.76
C PHE A 185 -52.18 -93.54 48.94
N GLY A 186 -51.00 -94.13 48.74
CA GLY A 186 -50.78 -95.56 48.98
C GLY A 186 -51.03 -95.99 50.42
N THR A 187 -50.54 -95.23 51.41
CA THR A 187 -50.70 -95.55 52.83
C THR A 187 -52.14 -95.34 53.30
N THR A 188 -52.80 -94.28 52.86
CA THR A 188 -54.22 -94.03 53.18
C THR A 188 -55.15 -95.08 52.57
N MET A 189 -54.95 -95.47 51.31
CA MET A 189 -55.68 -96.58 50.69
C MET A 189 -55.42 -97.92 51.40
N GLY A 190 -54.16 -98.20 51.74
CA GLY A 190 -53.79 -99.42 52.48
C GLY A 190 -54.44 -99.49 53.86
N ALA A 191 -54.44 -98.38 54.60
CA ALA A 191 -55.13 -98.28 55.88
C ALA A 191 -56.65 -98.45 55.73
N ALA A 192 -57.27 -97.81 54.73
CA ALA A 192 -58.70 -97.96 54.46
C ALA A 192 -59.08 -99.41 54.12
N LEU A 193 -58.29 -100.10 53.29
CA LEU A 193 -58.48 -101.52 52.98
C LEU A 193 -58.32 -102.42 54.20
N MET A 194 -57.34 -102.13 55.08
CA MET A 194 -57.18 -102.84 56.34
C MET A 194 -58.39 -102.70 57.25
N VAL A 195 -58.92 -101.47 57.42
CA VAL A 195 -60.12 -101.22 58.23
C VAL A 195 -61.31 -102.00 57.67
N ILE A 196 -61.51 -102.00 56.35
CA ILE A 196 -62.57 -102.78 55.68
C ILE A 196 -62.39 -104.29 55.92
N ALA A 197 -61.16 -104.80 55.85
CA ALA A 197 -60.87 -106.21 56.08
C ALA A 197 -61.15 -106.63 57.53
N VAL A 198 -60.73 -105.82 58.52
CA VAL A 198 -61.01 -106.09 59.94
C VAL A 198 -62.50 -106.08 60.23
N LEU A 199 -63.26 -105.13 59.66
CA LEU A 199 -64.71 -105.09 59.80
C LEU A 199 -65.40 -106.32 59.20
N LYS A 200 -64.92 -106.82 58.06
CA LYS A 200 -65.43 -108.06 57.43
C LYS A 200 -65.13 -109.34 58.23
N ILE A 201 -64.11 -109.35 59.08
CA ILE A 201 -63.79 -110.51 59.93
C ILE A 201 -64.72 -110.56 61.16
N TRP A 202 -65.26 -109.41 61.57
CA TRP A 202 -66.11 -109.27 62.76
C TRP A 202 -67.62 -109.34 62.47
N ILE A 203 -68.03 -109.33 61.20
CA ILE A 203 -69.41 -109.51 60.73
C ILE A 203 -69.53 -110.90 60.12
#